data_AF-A0A542S779-F1
#
_entry.id   AF-A0A542S779-F1
#
_cell.length_a   1.000
_cell.length_b   1.000
_cell.length_c   1.000
_cell.angle_alpha   90.00
_cell.angle_beta   90.00
_cell.angle_gamma   90.00
#
_symmetry.space_group_name_H-M   'P 1'
#
loop_
_entity.id
_entity.type
_entity.pdbx_description
1 polymer ?
#
loop_
_entity_poly.entity_id
_entity_poly.type
_entity_poly.pdbx_seq_one_letter_code
_entity_poly.pdbx_strand_id
1 'polypeptide(L)' 'MSALEATYAEPDVRTAEPGPRLSPELEETILEIAASERALDDLLLRASRLHESHLQHDPRSCLVCFTER' A
#
# COMPACT_ATOMS: atom_id res chain seq x y z
N MET A 1 20.87 -19.30 -22.47
CA MET A 1 20.28 -18.04 -21.96
C MET A 1 18.77 -18.20 -22.10
N SER A 2 18.11 -18.70 -21.05
CA SER A 2 16.68 -19.07 -21.06
C SER A 2 15.80 -17.84 -21.24
N ALA A 3 14.90 -17.93 -22.22
CA ALA A 3 13.72 -17.08 -22.29
C ALA A 3 12.81 -17.43 -21.12
N LEU A 4 12.58 -16.48 -20.23
CA LEU A 4 11.53 -16.57 -19.22
C LEU A 4 10.19 -16.53 -19.96
N GLU A 5 9.54 -17.69 -20.05
CA GLU A 5 8.13 -17.78 -20.42
C GLU A 5 7.33 -17.03 -19.36
N ALA A 6 6.97 -15.78 -19.68
CA ALA A 6 5.91 -15.09 -19.00
C ALA A 6 4.61 -15.84 -19.30
N THR A 7 4.17 -16.67 -18.36
CA THR A 7 2.81 -17.20 -18.36
C THR A 7 1.86 -16.01 -18.20
N TYR A 8 1.47 -15.43 -19.33
CA TYR A 8 0.28 -14.58 -19.42
C TYR A 8 -0.90 -15.47 -19.02
N ALA A 9 -1.31 -15.37 -17.76
CA ALA A 9 -2.62 -15.85 -17.35
C ALA A 9 -3.63 -15.03 -18.17
N GLU A 10 -4.23 -15.66 -19.16
CA GLU A 10 -5.40 -15.10 -19.85
C GLU A 10 -6.42 -14.68 -18.78
N PRO A 11 -7.06 -13.50 -18.92
CA PRO A 11 -8.14 -13.13 -18.03
C PRO A 11 -9.28 -14.11 -18.27
N ASP A 12 -9.32 -15.18 -17.46
CA ASP A 12 -10.45 -16.08 -17.36
C ASP A 12 -11.64 -15.20 -16.98
N VAL A 13 -12.53 -14.97 -17.96
CA VAL A 13 -13.81 -14.27 -17.78
C VAL A 13 -14.71 -15.21 -16.98
N ARG A 14 -14.29 -15.57 -15.77
CA ARG A 14 -15.18 -16.07 -14.75
C ARG A 14 -16.09 -14.91 -14.45
N THR A 15 -17.32 -15.00 -14.92
CA THR A 15 -18.45 -14.35 -14.28
C THR A 15 -18.38 -14.76 -12.81
N ALA A 16 -17.70 -13.97 -12.00
CA ALA A 16 -17.65 -14.18 -10.57
C ALA A 16 -19.10 -14.11 -10.11
N GLU A 17 -19.68 -15.24 -9.73
CA GLU A 17 -20.94 -15.22 -9.01
C GLU A 17 -20.73 -14.28 -7.82
N PRO A 18 -21.62 -13.28 -7.62
CA PRO A 18 -21.44 -12.34 -6.54
C PRO A 18 -21.37 -13.14 -5.25
N GLY A 19 -20.18 -13.16 -4.63
CA GLY A 19 -19.95 -13.81 -3.36
C GLY A 19 -20.92 -13.28 -2.30
N PRO A 20 -21.03 -13.96 -1.15
CA PRO A 20 -21.91 -13.50 -0.07
C PRO A 20 -21.63 -12.03 0.22
N ARG A 21 -22.68 -11.20 0.16
CA ARG A 21 -22.57 -9.78 0.46
C ARG A 21 -22.09 -9.63 1.90
N LEU A 22 -21.07 -8.79 2.09
CA LEU A 22 -20.57 -8.44 3.42
C LEU A 22 -21.70 -7.81 4.23
N SER A 23 -21.64 -7.92 5.56
CA SER A 23 -22.54 -7.11 6.38
C SER A 23 -22.17 -5.62 6.20
N PRO A 24 -23.14 -4.70 6.30
CA PRO A 24 -22.87 -3.27 6.16
C PRO A 24 -21.77 -2.78 7.11
N GLU A 25 -21.73 -3.29 8.34
CA GLU A 25 -20.74 -2.93 9.35
C GLU A 25 -19.33 -3.38 8.95
N LEU A 26 -19.21 -4.56 8.32
CA LEU A 26 -17.93 -5.06 7.83
C LEU A 26 -17.47 -4.28 6.59
N GLU A 27 -18.38 -3.91 5.71
CA GLU A 27 -18.09 -3.06 4.55
C GLU A 27 -17.57 -1.69 4.99
N GLU A 28 -18.25 -1.04 5.96
CA GLU A 28 -17.81 0.22 6.55
C GLU A 28 -16.42 0.11 7.17
N THR A 29 -16.19 -0.94 7.98
CA THR A 29 -14.87 -1.18 8.60
C THR A 29 -13.77 -1.34 7.56
N ILE A 30 -14.03 -2.07 6.47
CA ILE A 30 -13.05 -2.24 5.39
C ILE A 30 -12.74 -0.90 4.71
N LEU A 31 -13.75 -0.06 4.49
CA LEU A 31 -13.56 1.27 3.90
C LEU A 31 -12.73 2.18 4.81
N GLU A 32 -12.95 2.12 6.12
CA GLU A 32 -12.15 2.86 7.11
C GLU A 32 -10.70 2.39 7.15
N ILE A 33 -10.46 1.08 7.11
CA ILE A 33 -9.10 0.50 7.01
C ILE A 33 -8.43 1.01 5.73
N ALA A 34 -9.08 0.88 4.58
CA ALA A 34 -8.53 1.33 3.30
C ALA A 34 -8.29 2.84 3.23
N ALA A 35 -9.08 3.65 3.94
CA ALA A 35 -8.84 5.09 4.07
C ALA A 35 -7.61 5.37 4.95
N SER A 36 -7.47 4.64 6.06
CA SER A 36 -6.35 4.76 6.99
C SER A 36 -5.03 4.33 6.36
N GLU A 37 -5.03 3.23 5.60
CA GLU A 37 -3.87 2.75 4.85
C GLU A 37 -3.38 3.78 3.84
N ARG A 38 -4.29 4.37 3.05
CA ARG A 38 -3.92 5.44 2.10
C ARG A 38 -3.34 6.67 2.80
N ALA A 39 -3.90 7.07 3.93
CA ALA A 39 -3.36 8.18 4.71
C ALA A 39 -1.96 7.88 5.26
N LEU A 40 -1.70 6.63 5.65
CA LEU A 40 -0.39 6.17 6.10
C LEU A 40 0.63 6.18 4.96
N ASP A 41 0.26 5.66 3.78
CA ASP A 41 1.12 5.66 2.60
C ASP A 41 1.50 7.09 2.19
N ASP A 42 0.56 8.03 2.22
CA ASP A 42 0.83 9.44 1.94
C ASP A 42 1.82 10.05 2.94
N LEU A 43 1.68 9.71 4.22
CA LEU A 43 2.59 10.17 5.27
C LEU A 43 4.00 9.60 5.09
N LEU A 44 4.11 8.30 4.78
CA LEU A 44 5.39 7.65 4.50
C LEU A 44 6.07 8.28 3.28
N LEU A 45 5.34 8.50 2.19
CA LEU A 45 5.86 9.14 0.98
C LEU A 45 6.38 10.55 1.26
N ARG A 46 5.66 11.34 2.07
CA ARG A 46 6.11 12.69 2.47
C ARG A 46 7.37 12.62 3.34
N ALA A 47 7.44 11.67 4.27
CA ALA A 47 8.61 11.47 5.11
C ALA A 47 9.85 11.09 4.28
N SER A 48 9.71 10.19 3.30
CA SER A 48 10.79 9.83 2.37
C SER A 48 11.29 11.02 1.57
N ARG A 49 10.38 11.81 0.98
CA ARG A 49 10.76 13.03 0.24
C ARG A 49 11.49 14.05 1.12
N LEU A 50 11.04 14.22 2.37
CA LEU A 50 11.70 15.12 3.31
C LEU A 50 13.10 14.63 3.66
N HIS A 51 13.26 13.32 3.88
CA HIS A 51 14.56 12.70 4.14
C HIS A 51 15.52 12.89 2.95
N GLU A 52 15.06 12.62 1.73
CA GLU A 52 15.81 12.76 0.49
C GLU A 52 16.18 14.21 0.15
N SER A 53 15.43 15.19 0.66
CA SER A 53 15.70 16.62 0.40
C SER A 53 16.99 17.16 1.05
N HIS A 54 17.73 16.31 1.79
CA HIS A 54 18.98 16.65 2.49
C HIS A 54 18.88 17.87 3.41
N LEU A 55 17.67 18.26 3.82
CA LEU A 55 17.46 19.23 4.88
C LEU A 55 18.06 18.68 6.18
N GLN A 56 18.77 19.52 6.93
CA GLN A 56 19.21 19.15 8.28
C GLN A 56 17.98 18.82 9.13
N HIS A 57 17.88 17.57 9.55
CA HIS A 57 16.82 17.06 10.40
C HIS A 57 17.42 16.20 11.52
N ASP A 58 16.73 16.12 12.66
CA ASP A 58 17.12 15.22 13.75
C ASP A 58 16.76 13.76 13.36
N PRO A 59 17.73 12.84 13.26
CA PRO A 59 17.50 11.44 12.93
C PRO A 59 16.63 10.68 13.94
N ARG A 60 16.40 11.22 15.15
CA ARG A 60 15.46 10.64 16.14
C ARG A 60 14.01 11.01 15.88
N SER A 61 13.79 12.08 15.11
CA SER A 61 12.48 12.62 14.76
C SER A 61 12.05 12.26 13.33
N CYS A 62 13.00 11.85 12.48
CA CYS A 62 12.72 11.39 11.13
C CYS A 62 12.26 9.94 11.13
N LEU A 63 11.05 9.73 10.62
CA LEU A 63 10.42 8.40 10.53
C LEU A 63 11.29 7.41 9.74
N VAL A 64 11.90 7.87 8.64
CA VAL A 64 12.78 7.04 7.78
C VAL A 64 14.03 6.59 8.53
N CYS A 65 14.75 7.53 9.16
CA CYS A 65 15.94 7.23 9.95
C CYS A 65 15.64 6.37 11.18
N PHE A 66 14.40 6.38 11.69
CA PHE A 66 13.97 5.49 12.75
C PHE A 66 13.74 4.06 12.24
N THR A 67 13.10 3.92 11.07
CA THR A 67 12.84 2.60 10.45
C THR A 67 14.08 1.89 9.91
N GLU A 68 15.14 2.62 9.59
CA GLU A 68 16.42 2.05 9.10
C GLU A 68 17.36 1.58 10.23
N ARG A 69 17.01 1.80 11.50
CA ARG A 69 17.76 1.32 12.67
C ARG A 69 17.37 -0.11 13.04
#